data_AF-A0A8T1Z1M2-F1
#
_entry.id   AF-A0A8T1Z1M2-F1
#
_cell.length_a   1.000
_cell.length_b   1.000
_cell.length_c   1.000
_cell.angle_alpha   90.00
_cell.angle_beta   90.00
_cell.angle_gamma   90.00
#
_symmetry.space_group_name_H-M   'P 1'
#
loop_
_entity.id
_entity.type
_entity.pdbx_description
1 polymer ?
#
loop_
_entity_poly.entity_id
_entity_poly.type
_entity_poly.pdbx_seq_one_letter_code
_entity_poly.pdbx_strand_id
1 'polypeptide(L)'
;MAEEDRDGATAAVRSPNHRDLISALPDVILQTILSSLPTKFAIRTSILSKQWRHVWCNTPSLNFEWCGNYLCADSINETLAHYKSPKMMSFHFCLTAIKNTPYIESWIEFAKSRNVENMTIDLGSRASADYTIPYSFFINSSVKQLTLRLAFHDRMVPRDSVSWTSLKELVLRNCNLFDGSTMPKILSGCPVLESLTLYMCRCYNFKVLDLSKSLRLTTLEIANNCWVSGQIHIVAPHVHNLTLTVPPYWPCNLVDVSSLTEARLDIGFNSQEAFDADFLQQFVQNIIDKLRNVDKLTFGENFIKIFSLIELRCLPLPLFKFKALTFETMISQYVIPGMVKLVQSSRELKKLTVNIKDEGRIIPDEFLDYYLKCHGSKTDKTWSSEARVFKNIIRENVESMHMASFIELVLRSTKSLENMVVMFGSYLEERSFEELLDMVPVLSHENNNVSIVLGSTTKSDQTLFFPMKVRSNV
;
A
#
# COMPACT_ATOMS: atom_id res chain seq x y z
N MET A 1 1.42 75.27 -17.60
CA MET A 1 2.72 74.55 -17.55
C MET A 1 2.68 73.77 -16.26
N ALA A 2 2.36 72.49 -16.37
CA ALA A 2 1.99 71.60 -15.28
C ALA A 2 3.14 70.69 -14.85
N GLU A 3 3.04 70.26 -13.58
CA GLU A 3 3.45 68.95 -13.00
C GLU A 3 4.96 68.64 -12.79
N GLU A 4 5.42 68.49 -11.54
CA GLU A 4 5.44 67.27 -10.67
C GLU A 4 6.79 66.50 -10.85
N ASP A 5 7.44 65.86 -9.88
CA ASP A 5 7.22 65.60 -8.45
C ASP A 5 8.56 65.14 -7.78
N ARG A 6 8.49 64.90 -6.48
CA ARG A 6 9.47 64.48 -5.44
C ARG A 6 10.35 63.26 -5.79
N ASP A 7 11.46 62.90 -5.10
CA ASP A 7 11.65 62.51 -3.69
C ASP A 7 13.19 62.44 -3.44
N GLY A 8 13.76 62.71 -2.26
CA GLY A 8 13.34 62.22 -0.95
C GLY A 8 14.20 61.02 -0.51
N ALA A 9 15.52 61.16 -0.42
CA ALA A 9 16.40 60.10 0.10
C ALA A 9 16.28 60.00 1.63
N THR A 10 15.23 59.33 2.09
CA THR A 10 15.05 58.93 3.49
C THR A 10 16.13 57.93 3.92
N ALA A 11 16.84 58.27 4.99
CA ALA A 11 17.62 57.31 5.77
C ALA A 11 16.71 56.13 6.14
N ALA A 12 17.10 54.92 5.72
CA ALA A 12 16.38 53.70 6.06
C ALA A 12 16.40 53.51 7.58
N VAL A 13 15.28 53.84 8.21
CA VAL A 13 14.95 53.44 9.57
C VAL A 13 15.05 51.92 9.61
N ARG A 14 16.04 51.40 10.34
CA ARG A 14 16.07 49.98 10.72
C ARG A 14 14.76 49.67 11.43
N SER A 15 13.91 48.88 10.79
CA SER A 15 12.68 48.38 11.38
C SER A 15 13.00 47.61 12.66
N PRO A 16 12.29 47.88 13.77
CA PRO A 16 12.55 47.21 15.03
C PRO A 16 12.04 45.75 14.96
N ASN A 17 12.96 44.82 15.14
CA ASN A 17 12.72 43.42 15.54
C ASN A 17 11.67 42.64 14.73
N HIS A 18 12.06 42.15 13.55
CA HIS A 18 11.58 40.83 13.14
C HIS A 18 12.28 39.82 14.08
N ARG A 19 11.71 39.60 15.28
CA ARG A 19 12.24 38.60 16.22
C ARG A 19 12.28 37.28 15.47
N ASP A 20 13.45 36.65 15.43
CA ASP A 20 13.58 35.29 14.92
C ASP A 20 12.80 34.36 15.85
N LEU A 21 11.52 34.14 15.51
CA LEU A 21 10.59 33.34 16.30
C LEU A 21 11.03 31.88 16.34
N ILE A 22 11.73 31.41 15.31
CA ILE A 22 12.22 30.03 15.20
C ILE A 22 13.39 29.82 16.17
N SER A 23 14.32 30.77 16.26
CA SER A 23 15.37 30.75 17.28
C SER A 23 14.86 30.99 18.71
N ALA A 24 13.63 31.48 18.89
CA ALA A 24 13.01 31.65 20.20
C ALA A 24 12.27 30.39 20.70
N LEU A 25 12.15 29.35 19.86
CA LEU A 25 11.46 28.12 20.24
C LEU A 25 12.24 27.33 21.31
N PRO A 26 11.54 26.68 22.25
CA PRO A 26 12.17 25.74 23.18
C PRO A 26 12.80 24.55 22.45
N ASP A 27 13.92 24.05 22.99
CA ASP A 27 14.65 22.91 22.42
C ASP A 27 13.77 21.69 22.17
N VAL A 28 12.76 21.44 23.02
CA VAL A 28 11.81 20.32 22.86
C VAL A 28 11.03 20.44 21.54
N ILE A 29 10.55 21.64 21.20
CA ILE A 29 9.81 21.87 19.95
C ILE A 29 10.75 21.73 18.76
N LEU A 30 11.97 22.28 18.88
CA LEU A 30 12.98 22.13 17.84
C LEU A 30 13.35 20.65 17.63
N GLN A 31 13.49 19.86 18.69
CA GLN A 31 13.73 18.41 18.60
C GLN A 31 12.59 17.69 17.89
N THR A 32 11.33 18.04 18.16
CA THR A 32 10.18 17.48 17.44
C THR A 32 10.24 17.81 15.96
N ILE A 33 10.48 19.08 15.59
CA ILE A 33 10.61 19.49 14.18
C ILE A 33 11.76 18.73 13.50
N LEU A 34 12.93 18.69 14.14
CA LEU A 34 14.11 18.02 13.60
C LEU A 34 13.93 16.49 13.50
N SER A 35 13.12 15.88 14.37
CA SER A 35 12.85 14.43 14.34
C SER A 35 12.07 13.95 13.11
N SER A 36 11.41 14.88 12.40
CA SER A 36 10.72 14.61 11.14
C SER A 36 11.63 14.76 9.91
N LEU A 37 12.87 15.21 10.10
CA LEU A 37 13.84 15.40 9.02
C LEU A 37 14.85 14.24 8.99
N PRO A 38 15.38 13.88 7.80
CA PRO A 38 16.60 13.09 7.73
C PRO A 38 17.71 13.72 8.58
N THR A 39 18.45 12.91 9.33
CA THR A 39 19.43 13.36 10.34
C THR A 39 20.44 14.34 9.77
N LYS A 40 20.89 14.14 8.52
CA LYS A 40 21.82 15.06 7.86
C LYS A 40 21.28 16.50 7.78
N PHE A 41 19.97 16.67 7.53
CA PHE A 41 19.37 17.99 7.44
C PHE A 41 19.20 18.59 8.83
N ALA A 42 18.83 17.76 9.83
CA ALA A 42 18.84 18.18 11.22
C ALA A 42 20.24 18.65 11.66
N ILE A 43 21.30 17.90 11.34
CA ILE A 43 22.68 18.33 11.62
C ILE A 43 23.02 19.62 10.88
N ARG A 44 22.60 19.80 9.61
CA ARG A 44 22.86 21.04 8.85
C ARG A 44 22.26 22.28 9.51
N THR A 45 21.15 22.15 10.25
CA THR A 45 20.58 23.28 11.02
C THR A 45 21.50 23.78 12.14
N SER A 46 22.53 23.02 12.52
CA SER A 46 23.52 23.39 13.54
C SER A 46 24.27 24.69 13.24
N ILE A 47 24.29 25.14 11.97
CA ILE A 47 24.94 26.38 11.56
C ILE A 47 24.08 27.63 11.79
N LEU A 48 22.78 27.46 12.07
CA LEU A 48 21.83 28.57 12.17
C LEU A 48 22.11 29.44 13.40
N SER A 49 22.41 28.83 14.55
CA SER A 49 22.80 29.55 15.76
C SER A 49 23.49 28.64 16.79
N LYS A 50 24.00 29.25 17.87
CA LYS A 50 24.63 28.51 18.98
C LYS A 50 23.66 27.53 19.66
N GLN A 51 22.37 27.85 19.72
CA GLN A 51 21.35 26.98 20.30
C GLN A 51 21.18 25.73 19.43
N TRP A 52 20.98 25.92 18.12
CA TRP A 52 20.72 24.85 17.15
C TRP A 52 21.87 23.85 17.01
N ARG A 53 23.09 24.26 17.36
CA ARG A 53 24.31 23.44 17.24
C ARG A 53 24.20 22.05 17.86
N HIS A 54 23.43 21.89 18.93
CA HIS A 54 23.34 20.65 19.70
C HIS A 54 21.92 20.10 19.87
N VAL A 55 20.90 20.77 19.32
CA VAL A 55 19.49 20.34 19.45
C VAL A 55 19.31 18.95 18.86
N TRP A 56 19.89 18.70 17.68
CA TRP A 56 19.77 17.42 16.99
C TRP A 56 20.31 16.24 17.83
N CYS A 57 21.29 16.45 18.71
CA CYS A 57 21.90 15.39 19.51
C CYS A 57 20.90 14.72 20.47
N ASN A 58 19.81 15.41 20.80
CA ASN A 58 18.76 14.94 21.72
C ASN A 58 17.46 14.59 20.99
N THR A 59 17.46 14.50 19.65
CA THR A 59 16.24 14.13 18.93
C THR A 59 15.83 12.68 19.25
N PRO A 60 14.53 12.40 19.31
CA PRO A 60 14.04 11.04 19.56
C PRO A 60 14.29 10.10 18.38
N SER A 61 14.68 10.62 17.20
CA SER A 61 14.79 9.85 15.98
C SER A 61 16.10 10.14 15.26
N LEU A 62 16.71 9.09 14.70
CA LEU A 62 17.79 9.19 13.72
C LEU A 62 17.35 8.52 12.41
N ASN A 63 17.41 9.28 11.32
CA ASN A 63 17.13 8.80 9.98
C ASN A 63 18.34 9.05 9.06
N PHE A 64 19.00 7.96 8.68
CA PHE A 64 20.10 7.93 7.71
C PHE A 64 19.61 7.51 6.31
N GLU A 65 18.61 8.21 5.79
CA GLU A 65 18.08 8.05 4.43
C GLU A 65 18.80 8.96 3.41
N TRP A 66 18.90 8.46 2.18
CA TRP A 66 19.70 9.06 1.12
C TRP A 66 19.05 10.27 0.45
N CYS A 67 19.88 11.29 0.21
CA CYS A 67 19.77 12.17 -0.96
C CYS A 67 21.20 12.44 -1.45
N GLY A 68 21.50 12.09 -2.70
CA GLY A 68 22.71 12.47 -3.43
C GLY A 68 23.96 11.60 -3.27
N ASN A 69 24.49 11.38 -2.05
CA ASN A 69 25.87 10.89 -1.85
C ASN A 69 26.00 9.66 -0.93
N TYR A 70 27.01 8.82 -1.24
CA TYR A 70 27.37 7.60 -0.51
C TYR A 70 27.50 7.88 0.99
N LEU A 71 26.52 7.45 1.80
CA LEU A 71 26.61 7.49 3.26
C LEU A 71 27.90 6.76 3.66
N CYS A 72 28.85 7.48 4.26
CA CYS A 72 30.07 6.88 4.78
C CYS A 72 29.82 6.38 6.20
N ALA A 73 30.33 5.20 6.54
CA ALA A 73 30.25 4.68 7.89
C ALA A 73 30.84 5.66 8.92
N ASP A 74 31.91 6.38 8.56
CA ASP A 74 32.55 7.38 9.44
C ASP A 74 31.56 8.47 9.88
N SER A 75 30.76 8.99 8.95
CA SER A 75 29.78 10.04 9.25
C SER A 75 28.65 9.52 10.15
N ILE A 76 28.22 8.27 9.96
CA ILE A 76 27.24 7.63 10.84
C ILE A 76 27.86 7.47 12.23
N ASN A 77 29.06 6.89 12.32
CA ASN A 77 29.75 6.66 13.59
C ASN A 77 29.99 7.97 14.35
N GLU A 78 30.40 9.04 13.67
CA GLU A 78 30.52 10.38 14.25
C GLU A 78 29.19 10.89 14.78
N THR A 79 28.10 10.70 14.02
CA THR A 79 26.75 11.08 14.45
C THR A 79 26.33 10.31 15.71
N LEU A 80 26.54 8.99 15.73
CA LEU A 80 26.20 8.13 16.88
C LEU A 80 27.02 8.48 18.12
N ALA A 81 28.30 8.87 17.95
CA ALA A 81 29.16 9.30 19.05
C ALA A 81 28.68 10.60 19.73
N HIS A 82 28.03 11.49 18.97
CA HIS A 82 27.48 12.75 19.48
C HIS A 82 26.02 12.65 19.93
N TYR A 83 25.35 11.51 19.70
CA TYR A 83 23.97 11.30 20.10
C TYR A 83 23.84 11.13 21.62
N LYS A 84 22.96 11.93 22.23
CA LYS A 84 22.83 12.08 23.69
C LYS A 84 21.48 11.65 24.24
N SER A 85 20.46 11.46 23.40
CA SER A 85 19.15 11.07 23.91
C SER A 85 19.23 9.71 24.63
N PRO A 86 18.73 9.61 25.87
CA PRO A 86 18.74 8.35 26.62
C PRO A 86 17.74 7.34 26.07
N LYS A 87 16.71 7.80 25.37
CA LYS A 87 15.67 6.97 24.74
C LYS A 87 15.55 7.31 23.27
N MET A 88 15.54 6.28 22.43
CA MET A 88 15.35 6.41 20.99
C MET A 88 13.94 5.94 20.62
N MET A 89 13.17 6.78 19.94
CA MET A 89 11.89 6.40 19.36
C MET A 89 12.08 5.71 18.03
N SER A 90 12.94 6.24 17.16
CA SER A 90 13.15 5.68 15.82
C SER A 90 14.61 5.65 15.39
N PHE A 91 15.00 4.54 14.77
CA PHE A 91 16.28 4.36 14.11
C PHE A 91 16.07 3.83 12.72
N HIS A 92 16.39 4.63 11.71
CA HIS A 92 16.33 4.26 10.31
C HIS A 92 17.70 4.38 9.68
N PHE A 93 18.15 3.33 8.99
CA PHE A 93 19.31 3.43 8.11
C PHE A 93 19.12 2.62 6.83
N CYS A 94 19.59 3.19 5.71
CA CYS A 94 19.59 2.58 4.40
C CYS A 94 21.03 2.47 3.88
N LEU A 95 21.46 1.26 3.51
CA LEU A 95 22.79 1.00 2.99
C LEU A 95 22.76 0.69 1.51
N THR A 96 23.56 1.44 0.77
CA THR A 96 23.81 1.23 -0.67
C THR A 96 25.26 0.78 -0.92
N ALA A 97 26.18 1.14 -0.03
CA ALA A 97 27.60 0.84 -0.18
C ALA A 97 28.01 -0.42 0.59
N ILE A 98 28.59 -1.39 -0.11
CA ILE A 98 29.07 -2.67 0.46
C ILE A 98 30.06 -2.44 1.61
N LYS A 99 30.92 -1.43 1.49
CA LYS A 99 31.96 -1.09 2.47
C LYS A 99 31.43 -0.83 3.89
N ASN A 100 30.13 -0.51 4.02
CA ASN A 100 29.50 -0.26 5.32
C ASN A 100 29.01 -1.54 6.02
N THR A 101 29.02 -2.69 5.33
CA THR A 101 28.54 -3.98 5.86
C THR A 101 29.15 -4.37 7.22
N PRO A 102 30.46 -4.16 7.47
CA PRO A 102 31.06 -4.49 8.78
C PRO A 102 30.50 -3.70 9.97
N TYR A 103 29.84 -2.57 9.74
CA TYR A 103 29.30 -1.69 10.79
C TYR A 103 27.82 -1.94 11.10
N ILE A 104 27.13 -2.78 10.33
CA ILE A 104 25.70 -3.03 10.52
C ILE A 104 25.41 -3.52 11.95
N GLU A 105 26.20 -4.46 12.44
CA GLU A 105 26.02 -5.04 13.77
C GLU A 105 26.20 -3.99 14.87
N SER A 106 27.23 -3.13 14.78
CA SER A 106 27.45 -2.08 15.77
C SER A 106 26.34 -1.03 15.77
N TRP A 107 25.74 -0.73 14.61
CA TRP A 107 24.59 0.18 14.52
C TRP A 107 23.32 -0.43 15.10
N ILE A 108 23.09 -1.73 14.88
CA ILE A 108 21.98 -2.47 15.51
C ILE A 108 22.16 -2.48 17.04
N GLU A 109 23.35 -2.82 17.54
CA GLU A 109 23.64 -2.82 18.97
C GLU A 109 23.54 -1.42 19.59
N PHE A 110 23.96 -0.37 18.87
CA PHE A 110 23.76 1.00 19.31
C PHE A 110 22.27 1.31 19.49
N ALA A 111 21.44 1.02 18.50
CA ALA A 111 20.00 1.29 18.58
C ALA A 111 19.33 0.48 19.71
N LYS A 112 19.74 -0.78 19.89
CA LYS A 112 19.32 -1.62 21.03
C LYS A 112 19.71 -1.00 22.37
N SER A 113 20.93 -0.51 22.53
CA SER A 113 21.40 0.13 23.77
C SER A 113 20.61 1.38 24.16
N ARG A 114 19.86 1.97 23.21
CA ARG A 114 18.97 3.13 23.40
C ARG A 114 17.50 2.76 23.50
N ASN A 115 17.18 1.47 23.64
CA ASN A 115 15.82 0.93 23.73
C ASN A 115 14.92 1.42 22.59
N VAL A 116 15.41 1.35 21.36
CA VAL A 116 14.67 1.82 20.18
C VAL A 116 13.30 1.15 20.05
N GLU A 117 12.27 1.95 19.83
CA GLU A 117 10.91 1.44 19.63
C GLU A 117 10.62 1.09 18.17
N ASN A 118 11.04 1.93 17.21
CA ASN A 118 10.80 1.74 15.79
C ASN A 118 12.13 1.59 15.05
N MET A 119 12.39 0.42 14.49
CA MET A 119 13.64 0.12 13.80
C MET A 119 13.38 -0.20 12.33
N THR A 120 14.04 0.54 11.44
CA THR A 120 14.03 0.26 10.00
C THR A 120 15.44 0.04 9.49
N ILE A 121 15.66 -1.11 8.89
CA ILE A 121 16.93 -1.54 8.33
C ILE A 121 16.71 -1.85 6.85
N ASP A 122 17.30 -1.04 5.96
CA ASP A 122 17.29 -1.29 4.52
C ASP A 122 18.69 -1.62 3.99
N LEU A 123 18.88 -2.88 3.62
CA LEU A 123 20.10 -3.45 3.07
C LEU A 123 19.95 -3.83 1.59
N GLY A 124 18.77 -3.60 1.00
CA GLY A 124 18.39 -4.14 -0.30
C GLY A 124 19.07 -3.49 -1.50
N SER A 125 19.68 -2.33 -1.31
CA SER A 125 20.32 -1.55 -2.38
C SER A 125 21.84 -1.76 -2.44
N ARG A 126 22.39 -2.67 -1.65
CA ARG A 126 23.83 -2.98 -1.65
C ARG A 126 24.21 -3.80 -2.89
N ALA A 127 25.28 -3.39 -3.56
CA ALA A 127 25.95 -4.26 -4.53
C ALA A 127 26.51 -5.52 -3.83
N SER A 128 26.69 -6.60 -4.57
CA SER A 128 26.89 -7.98 -4.09
C SER A 128 27.94 -8.20 -2.97
N ALA A 129 27.46 -8.50 -1.76
CA ALA A 129 28.12 -9.36 -0.78
C ALA A 129 27.05 -10.07 0.05
N ASP A 130 27.14 -11.41 0.15
CA ASP A 130 26.27 -12.20 1.02
C ASP A 130 26.40 -11.69 2.46
N TYR A 131 25.30 -11.20 3.04
CA TYR A 131 25.25 -10.83 4.45
C TYR A 131 24.32 -11.77 5.21
N THR A 132 24.77 -12.18 6.40
CA THR A 132 23.92 -12.92 7.33
C THR A 132 23.57 -12.00 8.49
N ILE A 133 22.27 -11.87 8.76
CA ILE A 133 21.78 -11.04 9.86
C ILE A 133 22.35 -11.59 11.18
N PRO A 134 22.96 -10.74 12.03
CA PRO A 134 23.62 -11.19 13.25
C PRO A 134 22.58 -11.75 14.22
N TYR A 135 22.99 -12.75 15.01
CA TYR A 135 22.07 -13.43 15.92
C TYR A 135 21.46 -12.47 16.96
N SER A 136 22.24 -11.49 17.42
CA SER A 136 21.81 -10.50 18.40
C SER A 136 20.64 -9.64 17.93
N PHE A 137 20.38 -9.56 16.61
CA PHE A 137 19.23 -8.87 16.03
C PHE A 137 17.90 -9.55 16.41
N PHE A 138 17.89 -10.88 16.54
CA PHE A 138 16.70 -11.65 16.89
C PHE A 138 16.33 -11.56 18.38
N ILE A 139 17.07 -10.79 19.18
CA ILE A 139 16.84 -10.61 20.62
C ILE A 139 16.69 -9.12 20.90
N ASN A 140 15.46 -8.68 21.12
CA ASN A 140 15.11 -7.30 21.46
C ASN A 140 13.75 -7.22 22.16
N SER A 141 13.72 -6.62 23.36
CA SER A 141 12.48 -6.42 24.13
C SER A 141 11.90 -5.01 24.05
N SER A 142 12.56 -4.08 23.37
CA SER A 142 12.15 -2.67 23.22
C SER A 142 11.43 -2.36 21.92
N VAL A 143 11.78 -3.06 20.83
CA VAL A 143 11.26 -2.78 19.49
C VAL A 143 9.80 -3.19 19.40
N LYS A 144 8.97 -2.22 18.99
CA LYS A 144 7.54 -2.33 18.76
C LYS A 144 7.21 -2.43 17.27
N GLN A 145 8.01 -1.78 16.42
CA GLN A 145 7.86 -1.84 14.97
C GLN A 145 9.21 -2.15 14.31
N LEU A 146 9.24 -3.17 13.47
CA LEU A 146 10.44 -3.60 12.76
C LEU A 146 10.17 -3.68 11.26
N THR A 147 10.89 -2.86 10.50
CA THR A 147 10.95 -2.99 9.04
C THR A 147 12.33 -3.46 8.63
N LEU A 148 12.41 -4.62 7.99
CA LEU A 148 13.64 -5.19 7.46
C LEU A 148 13.51 -5.37 5.96
N ARG A 149 14.35 -4.67 5.19
CA ARG A 149 14.53 -4.90 3.76
C ARG A 149 15.91 -5.48 3.52
N LEU A 150 15.97 -6.67 2.93
CA LEU A 150 17.23 -7.36 2.64
C LEU A 150 17.58 -7.32 1.15
N ALA A 151 18.85 -7.55 0.83
CA ALA A 151 19.22 -7.94 -0.52
C ALA A 151 18.84 -9.40 -0.73
N PHE A 152 18.50 -9.76 -1.96
CA PHE A 152 18.01 -11.08 -2.34
C PHE A 152 19.00 -12.24 -2.10
N HIS A 153 20.26 -11.97 -1.77
CA HIS A 153 21.26 -12.97 -1.42
C HIS A 153 21.54 -13.05 0.09
N ASP A 154 20.98 -12.11 0.87
CA ASP A 154 21.15 -12.08 2.31
C ASP A 154 20.38 -13.22 2.98
N ARG A 155 20.89 -13.64 4.14
CA ARG A 155 20.36 -14.74 4.93
C ARG A 155 19.79 -14.23 6.24
N MET A 156 18.53 -14.59 6.48
CA MET A 156 17.84 -14.39 7.76
C MET A 156 17.62 -15.76 8.39
N VAL A 157 18.59 -16.22 9.20
CA VAL A 157 18.55 -17.57 9.79
C VAL A 157 18.73 -17.47 11.31
N PRO A 158 17.65 -17.55 12.10
CA PRO A 158 17.75 -17.60 13.54
C PRO A 158 18.36 -18.94 13.97
N ARG A 159 19.49 -18.91 14.70
CA ARG A 159 20.10 -20.14 15.28
C ARG A 159 19.16 -20.77 16.31
N ASP A 160 18.80 -20.00 17.34
CA ASP A 160 17.93 -20.42 18.45
C ASP A 160 16.56 -19.71 18.43
N SER A 161 16.01 -19.39 19.61
CA SER A 161 14.72 -18.71 19.78
C SER A 161 14.82 -17.23 19.44
N VAL A 162 13.89 -16.75 18.62
CA VAL A 162 13.64 -15.31 18.44
C VAL A 162 12.95 -14.77 19.70
N SER A 163 13.34 -13.58 20.14
CA SER A 163 12.75 -12.89 21.30
C SER A 163 12.51 -11.43 20.94
N TRP A 164 11.35 -11.17 20.36
CA TRP A 164 10.83 -9.85 20.00
C TRP A 164 9.58 -9.54 20.83
N THR A 165 9.74 -9.52 22.16
CA THR A 165 8.64 -9.60 23.13
C THR A 165 7.67 -8.42 23.12
N SER A 166 8.09 -7.28 22.57
CA SER A 166 7.27 -6.06 22.46
C SER A 166 6.82 -5.74 21.03
N LEU A 167 7.16 -6.60 20.06
CA LEU A 167 6.95 -6.34 18.64
C LEU A 167 5.48 -6.49 18.27
N LYS A 168 4.90 -5.38 17.79
CA LYS A 168 3.52 -5.28 17.32
C LYS A 168 3.42 -5.30 15.81
N GLU A 169 4.41 -4.79 15.10
CA GLU A 169 4.41 -4.71 13.65
C GLU A 169 5.72 -5.23 13.07
N LEU A 170 5.60 -6.20 12.16
CA LEU A 170 6.73 -6.78 11.45
C LEU A 170 6.53 -6.64 9.94
N VAL A 171 7.44 -5.92 9.30
CA VAL A 171 7.49 -5.74 7.84
C VAL A 171 8.78 -6.37 7.32
N LEU A 172 8.64 -7.45 6.55
CA LEU A 172 9.74 -8.12 5.87
C LEU A 172 9.66 -7.83 4.37
N ARG A 173 10.73 -7.25 3.82
CA ARG A 173 10.84 -6.91 2.39
C ARG A 173 12.04 -7.62 1.78
N ASN A 174 11.85 -8.29 0.65
CA ASN A 174 12.94 -8.96 -0.08
C ASN A 174 13.70 -10.01 0.77
N CYS A 175 13.07 -10.53 1.83
CA CYS A 175 13.69 -11.52 2.71
C CYS A 175 13.59 -12.93 2.12
N ASN A 176 14.62 -13.74 2.29
CA ASN A 176 14.58 -15.15 1.92
C ASN A 176 14.21 -16.03 3.13
N LEU A 177 13.11 -16.77 3.02
CA LEU A 177 12.60 -17.72 3.99
C LEU A 177 12.81 -19.14 3.43
N PHE A 178 14.05 -19.64 3.47
CA PHE A 178 14.49 -20.84 2.71
C PHE A 178 14.16 -22.20 3.37
N ASP A 179 14.11 -22.25 4.69
CA ASP A 179 14.26 -23.49 5.45
C ASP A 179 12.95 -24.01 6.06
N GLY A 180 11.82 -23.33 5.80
CA GLY A 180 10.52 -23.59 6.40
C GLY A 180 10.45 -23.34 7.92
N SER A 181 11.59 -23.30 8.62
CA SER A 181 11.72 -23.20 10.08
C SER A 181 11.86 -21.75 10.56
N THR A 182 12.40 -20.87 9.73
CA THR A 182 12.66 -19.46 10.06
C THR A 182 11.39 -18.72 10.48
N MET A 183 10.31 -18.83 9.70
CA MET A 183 9.08 -18.10 9.98
C MET A 183 8.37 -18.59 11.25
N PRO A 184 8.21 -19.90 11.51
CA PRO A 184 7.74 -20.39 12.80
C PRO A 184 8.55 -19.90 14.00
N LYS A 185 9.89 -19.88 13.91
CA LYS A 185 10.76 -19.34 14.96
C LYS A 185 10.48 -17.85 15.21
N ILE A 186 10.38 -17.05 14.15
CA ILE A 186 10.03 -15.63 14.25
C ILE A 186 8.69 -15.43 14.93
N LEU A 187 7.63 -16.09 14.43
CA LEU A 187 6.28 -15.96 14.97
C LEU A 187 6.21 -16.36 16.45
N SER A 188 6.91 -17.43 16.84
CA SER A 188 6.97 -17.85 18.25
C SER A 188 7.65 -16.84 19.18
N GLY A 189 8.53 -16.00 18.63
CA GLY A 189 9.23 -14.95 19.35
C GLY A 189 8.48 -13.62 19.44
N CYS A 190 7.31 -13.49 18.80
CA CYS A 190 6.53 -12.25 18.71
C CYS A 190 5.15 -12.40 19.37
N PRO A 191 5.07 -12.60 20.70
CA PRO A 191 3.81 -12.93 21.39
C PRO A 191 2.75 -11.82 21.29
N VAL A 192 3.17 -10.58 21.01
CA VAL A 192 2.30 -9.41 20.94
C VAL A 192 2.10 -8.87 19.53
N LEU A 193 2.43 -9.63 18.49
CA LEU A 193 2.32 -9.20 17.09
C LEU A 193 0.87 -8.90 16.70
N GLU A 194 0.62 -7.70 16.15
CA GLU A 194 -0.67 -7.18 15.71
C GLU A 194 -0.76 -7.11 14.18
N SER A 195 0.37 -6.85 13.49
CA SER A 195 0.47 -6.74 12.03
C SER A 195 1.70 -7.45 11.46
N LEU A 196 1.51 -8.17 10.36
CA LEU A 196 2.56 -8.86 9.61
C LEU A 196 2.46 -8.50 8.12
N THR A 197 3.54 -7.97 7.56
CA THR A 197 3.68 -7.68 6.13
C THR A 197 4.85 -8.47 5.53
N LEU A 198 4.56 -9.25 4.49
CA LEU A 198 5.52 -9.97 3.67
C LEU A 198 5.49 -9.42 2.25
N TYR A 199 6.54 -8.71 1.84
CA TYR A 199 6.61 -8.07 0.53
C TYR A 199 7.84 -8.54 -0.25
N MET A 200 7.66 -9.01 -1.48
CA MET A 200 8.79 -9.44 -2.34
C MET A 200 9.72 -10.48 -1.69
N CYS A 201 9.25 -11.22 -0.69
CA CYS A 201 9.97 -12.28 -0.01
C CYS A 201 10.00 -13.55 -0.87
N ARG A 202 11.10 -14.30 -0.77
CA ARG A 202 11.20 -15.63 -1.39
C ARG A 202 10.95 -16.71 -0.36
N CYS A 203 9.90 -17.49 -0.55
CA CYS A 203 9.55 -18.58 0.35
C CYS A 203 9.81 -19.91 -0.35
N TYR A 204 10.96 -20.53 -0.06
CA TYR A 204 11.32 -21.86 -0.58
C TYR A 204 10.94 -22.91 0.48
N ASN A 205 10.36 -24.03 0.05
CA ASN A 205 9.90 -25.12 0.94
C ASN A 205 8.87 -24.69 2.00
N PHE A 206 8.28 -23.51 1.85
CA PHE A 206 7.36 -22.90 2.80
C PHE A 206 5.92 -23.27 2.44
N LYS A 207 5.44 -24.42 2.92
CA LYS A 207 4.13 -24.97 2.54
C LYS A 207 2.95 -24.39 3.33
N VAL A 208 3.19 -23.98 4.58
CA VAL A 208 2.13 -23.54 5.49
C VAL A 208 2.58 -22.30 6.24
N LEU A 209 1.78 -21.23 6.17
CA LEU A 209 1.85 -20.08 7.06
C LEU A 209 0.79 -20.26 8.14
N ASP A 210 1.19 -20.83 9.27
CA ASP A 210 0.30 -21.06 10.41
C ASP A 210 0.38 -19.90 11.41
N LEU A 211 -0.69 -19.10 11.45
CA LEU A 211 -0.86 -17.95 12.33
C LEU A 211 -1.84 -18.24 13.46
N SER A 212 -2.28 -19.48 13.64
CA SER A 212 -3.24 -19.87 14.70
C SER A 212 -2.74 -19.55 16.11
N LYS A 213 -1.42 -19.61 16.34
CA LYS A 213 -0.80 -19.27 17.63
C LYS A 213 -0.58 -17.76 17.82
N SER A 214 -0.77 -16.95 16.78
CA SER A 214 -0.58 -15.50 16.81
C SER A 214 -1.88 -14.79 17.17
N LEU A 215 -2.33 -14.94 18.43
CA LEU A 215 -3.68 -14.56 18.87
C LEU A 215 -4.02 -13.07 18.74
N ARG A 216 -2.99 -12.19 18.72
CA ARG A 216 -3.16 -10.73 18.59
C ARG A 216 -3.04 -10.23 17.15
N LEU A 217 -2.68 -11.11 16.20
CA LEU A 217 -2.42 -10.73 14.82
C LEU A 217 -3.75 -10.49 14.09
N THR A 218 -4.06 -9.21 13.87
CA THR A 218 -5.32 -8.79 13.21
C THR A 218 -5.12 -8.43 11.75
N THR A 219 -3.89 -8.10 11.34
CA THR A 219 -3.60 -7.63 9.98
C THR A 219 -2.53 -8.50 9.33
N LEU A 220 -2.82 -8.99 8.12
CA LEU A 220 -1.89 -9.74 7.30
C LEU A 220 -1.81 -9.13 5.91
N GLU A 221 -0.61 -8.75 5.48
CA GLU A 221 -0.34 -8.30 4.12
C GLU A 221 0.72 -9.18 3.47
N ILE A 222 0.40 -9.71 2.30
CA ILE A 222 1.26 -10.58 1.51
C ILE A 222 1.19 -10.08 0.07
N ALA A 223 2.28 -9.51 -0.43
CA ALA A 223 2.29 -8.98 -1.79
C ALA A 223 3.58 -9.31 -2.52
N ASN A 224 3.44 -9.64 -3.80
CA ASN A 224 4.57 -9.76 -4.72
C ASN A 224 5.64 -10.79 -4.30
N ASN A 225 5.28 -11.77 -3.48
CA ASN A 225 6.22 -12.78 -2.98
C ASN A 225 6.44 -13.90 -4.02
N CYS A 226 7.65 -14.44 -4.09
CA CYS A 226 7.98 -15.58 -4.96
C CYS A 226 7.90 -16.88 -4.16
N TRP A 227 7.07 -17.82 -4.60
CA TRP A 227 6.82 -19.09 -3.90
C TRP A 227 7.30 -20.26 -4.75
N VAL A 228 8.46 -20.83 -4.45
CA VAL A 228 9.15 -21.70 -5.44
C VAL A 228 8.74 -23.17 -5.35
N SER A 229 7.91 -23.57 -4.37
CA SER A 229 7.58 -24.99 -4.14
C SER A 229 6.13 -25.24 -3.72
N GLY A 230 5.22 -25.29 -4.70
CA GLY A 230 3.83 -25.73 -4.52
C GLY A 230 2.88 -24.70 -3.90
N GLN A 231 1.63 -25.12 -3.71
CA GLN A 231 0.57 -24.29 -3.13
C GLN A 231 0.85 -23.99 -1.64
N ILE A 232 0.78 -22.72 -1.25
CA ILE A 232 0.93 -22.32 0.16
C ILE A 232 -0.41 -22.30 0.85
N HIS A 233 -0.50 -22.90 2.03
CA HIS A 233 -1.68 -22.86 2.88
C HIS A 233 -1.54 -21.76 3.94
N ILE A 234 -2.50 -20.84 3.98
CA ILE A 234 -2.56 -19.78 4.99
C ILE A 234 -3.64 -20.16 6.01
N VAL A 235 -3.22 -20.30 7.27
CA VAL A 235 -4.10 -20.54 8.43
C VAL A 235 -4.05 -19.29 9.30
N ALA A 236 -5.11 -18.49 9.28
CA ALA A 236 -5.17 -17.17 9.89
C ALA A 236 -6.53 -16.93 10.60
N PRO A 237 -6.89 -17.73 11.61
CA PRO A 237 -8.22 -17.69 12.23
C PRO A 237 -8.54 -16.38 12.96
N HIS A 238 -7.53 -15.59 13.35
CA HIS A 238 -7.70 -14.34 14.11
C HIS A 238 -7.47 -13.06 13.29
N VAL A 239 -7.14 -13.20 12.01
CA VAL A 239 -6.90 -12.05 11.12
C VAL A 239 -8.24 -11.45 10.70
N HIS A 240 -8.35 -10.13 10.84
CA HIS A 240 -9.53 -9.35 10.50
C HIS A 240 -9.38 -8.60 9.18
N ASN A 241 -8.15 -8.22 8.83
CA ASN A 241 -7.80 -7.52 7.59
C ASN A 241 -6.72 -8.29 6.83
N LEU A 242 -7.05 -8.73 5.61
CA LEU A 242 -6.14 -9.45 4.71
C LEU A 242 -5.90 -8.63 3.44
N THR A 243 -4.63 -8.33 3.14
CA THR A 243 -4.23 -7.85 1.80
C THR A 243 -3.36 -8.91 1.13
N LEU A 244 -3.74 -9.33 -0.06
CA LEU A 244 -3.09 -10.41 -0.77
C LEU A 244 -2.94 -10.06 -2.26
N THR A 245 -1.68 -9.98 -2.72
CA THR A 245 -1.34 -9.87 -4.14
C THR A 245 -0.46 -11.06 -4.52
N VAL A 246 -1.03 -12.00 -5.27
CA VAL A 246 -0.37 -13.27 -5.61
C VAL A 246 0.29 -13.22 -6.98
N PRO A 247 1.43 -13.91 -7.20
CA PRO A 247 1.94 -14.14 -8.55
C PRO A 247 0.99 -15.06 -9.37
N PRO A 248 0.99 -14.97 -10.71
CA PRO A 248 -0.04 -15.60 -11.54
C PRO A 248 0.09 -17.13 -11.69
N TYR A 249 1.17 -17.73 -11.22
CA TYR A 249 1.51 -19.15 -11.42
C TYR A 249 1.77 -19.89 -10.11
N TRP A 250 1.61 -19.22 -8.96
CA TRP A 250 1.70 -19.86 -7.66
C TRP A 250 0.49 -19.55 -6.80
N PRO A 251 -0.37 -20.55 -6.55
CA PRO A 251 -1.58 -20.31 -5.80
C PRO A 251 -1.24 -20.31 -4.31
N CYS A 252 -1.86 -19.42 -3.55
CA CYS A 252 -2.07 -19.65 -2.13
C CYS A 252 -3.50 -20.16 -1.89
N ASN A 253 -3.69 -20.92 -0.83
CA ASN A 253 -4.99 -21.38 -0.38
C ASN A 253 -5.28 -20.82 1.01
N LEU A 254 -6.43 -20.19 1.17
CA LEU A 254 -6.92 -19.74 2.46
C LEU A 254 -7.60 -20.94 3.15
N VAL A 255 -6.99 -21.47 4.20
CA VAL A 255 -7.50 -22.65 4.91
C VAL A 255 -8.56 -22.23 5.92
N ASP A 256 -8.13 -21.51 6.95
CA ASP A 256 -8.99 -20.92 7.98
C ASP A 256 -8.75 -19.42 8.04
N VAL A 257 -9.78 -18.67 7.70
CA VAL A 257 -9.82 -17.20 7.69
C VAL A 257 -11.13 -16.69 8.30
N SER A 258 -11.61 -17.42 9.30
CA SER A 258 -12.96 -17.28 9.86
C SER A 258 -13.28 -15.92 10.48
N SER A 259 -12.27 -15.16 10.93
CA SER A 259 -12.45 -13.81 11.51
C SER A 259 -12.32 -12.66 10.50
N LEU A 260 -12.16 -12.93 9.20
CA LEU A 260 -12.00 -11.85 8.22
C LEU A 260 -13.24 -10.96 8.14
N THR A 261 -13.00 -9.66 8.29
CA THR A 261 -13.99 -8.59 8.11
C THR A 261 -13.70 -7.74 6.88
N GLU A 262 -12.43 -7.67 6.48
CA GLU A 262 -11.96 -6.89 5.34
C GLU A 262 -10.90 -7.69 4.56
N ALA A 263 -11.02 -7.72 3.24
CA ALA A 263 -10.00 -8.32 2.38
C ALA A 263 -9.77 -7.52 1.10
N ARG A 264 -8.49 -7.33 0.74
CA ARG A 264 -8.03 -6.83 -0.57
C ARG A 264 -7.32 -7.95 -1.31
N LEU A 265 -7.77 -8.24 -2.53
CA LEU A 265 -7.19 -9.27 -3.39
C LEU A 265 -6.74 -8.70 -4.73
N ASP A 266 -5.56 -9.11 -5.17
CA ASP A 266 -5.11 -8.88 -6.53
C ASP A 266 -4.17 -9.99 -7.04
N ILE A 267 -3.90 -9.97 -8.34
CA ILE A 267 -2.92 -10.84 -9.00
C ILE A 267 -1.80 -9.94 -9.53
N GLY A 268 -0.57 -10.14 -9.07
CA GLY A 268 0.59 -9.48 -9.66
C GLY A 268 0.87 -10.04 -11.06
N PHE A 269 1.35 -9.20 -11.97
CA PHE A 269 1.79 -9.63 -13.30
C PHE A 269 3.22 -9.16 -13.59
N ASN A 270 3.99 -10.01 -14.28
CA ASN A 270 5.32 -9.70 -14.78
C ASN A 270 5.46 -10.30 -16.19
N SER A 271 5.90 -9.49 -17.16
CA SER A 271 5.92 -9.84 -18.58
C SER A 271 6.86 -11.00 -18.94
N GLN A 272 7.76 -11.38 -18.04
CA GLN A 272 8.66 -12.53 -18.22
C GLN A 272 8.02 -13.89 -17.88
N GLU A 273 6.76 -13.90 -17.42
CA GLU A 273 6.10 -15.08 -16.88
C GLU A 273 5.02 -15.61 -17.83
N ALA A 274 4.84 -16.93 -17.85
CA ALA A 274 3.79 -17.56 -18.66
C ALA A 274 2.40 -17.28 -18.08
N PHE A 275 1.46 -16.89 -18.94
CA PHE A 275 0.07 -16.63 -18.57
C PHE A 275 -0.79 -17.88 -18.77
N ASP A 276 -1.35 -18.39 -17.67
CA ASP A 276 -2.31 -19.51 -17.68
C ASP A 276 -3.64 -19.06 -17.07
N ALA A 277 -4.59 -18.70 -17.94
CA ALA A 277 -5.90 -18.22 -17.52
C ALA A 277 -6.78 -19.31 -16.90
N ASP A 278 -6.66 -20.58 -17.29
CA ASP A 278 -7.45 -21.66 -16.70
C ASP A 278 -7.03 -21.89 -15.23
N PHE A 279 -5.71 -21.90 -15.01
CA PHE A 279 -5.14 -21.96 -13.67
C PHE A 279 -5.59 -20.77 -12.80
N LEU A 280 -5.52 -19.54 -13.33
CA LEU A 280 -5.94 -18.34 -12.61
C LEU A 280 -7.43 -18.35 -12.26
N GLN A 281 -8.29 -18.83 -13.16
CA GLN A 281 -9.73 -18.96 -12.88
C GLN A 281 -9.99 -19.93 -11.74
N GLN A 282 -9.34 -21.10 -11.74
CA GLN A 282 -9.48 -22.07 -10.65
C GLN A 282 -9.00 -21.49 -9.31
N PHE A 283 -7.90 -20.73 -9.32
CA PHE A 283 -7.39 -20.05 -8.15
C PHE A 283 -8.38 -19.01 -7.60
N VAL A 284 -8.91 -18.14 -8.46
CA VAL A 284 -9.90 -17.11 -8.09
C VAL A 284 -11.15 -17.76 -7.49
N GLN A 285 -11.66 -18.83 -8.11
CA GLN A 285 -12.82 -19.56 -7.62
C GLN A 285 -12.59 -20.12 -6.20
N ASN A 286 -11.44 -20.73 -5.97
CA ASN A 286 -11.09 -21.32 -4.67
C ASN A 286 -11.03 -20.28 -3.55
N ILE A 287 -10.48 -19.10 -3.82
CA ILE A 287 -10.37 -18.03 -2.82
C ILE A 287 -11.74 -17.38 -2.55
N ILE A 288 -12.55 -17.19 -3.58
CA ILE A 288 -13.84 -16.51 -3.45
C ILE A 288 -14.79 -17.25 -2.50
N ASP A 289 -14.79 -18.58 -2.53
CA ASP A 289 -15.59 -19.39 -1.61
C ASP A 289 -15.24 -19.13 -0.14
N LYS A 290 -13.98 -18.76 0.14
CA LYS A 290 -13.48 -18.44 1.48
C LYS A 290 -13.87 -17.04 1.95
N LEU A 291 -14.29 -16.16 1.03
CA LEU A 291 -14.60 -14.75 1.32
C LEU A 291 -16.10 -14.43 1.37
N ARG A 292 -16.98 -15.42 1.21
CA ARG A 292 -18.45 -15.26 1.15
C ARG A 292 -19.07 -14.42 2.29
N ASN A 293 -18.46 -14.45 3.48
CA ASN A 293 -18.97 -13.80 4.69
C ASN A 293 -18.21 -12.52 5.07
N VAL A 294 -17.25 -12.07 4.27
CA VAL A 294 -16.44 -10.87 4.57
C VAL A 294 -17.30 -9.63 4.34
N ASP A 295 -17.26 -8.66 5.26
CA ASP A 295 -18.09 -7.45 5.21
C ASP A 295 -17.61 -6.44 4.15
N LYS A 296 -16.29 -6.34 3.95
CA LYS A 296 -15.67 -5.39 3.02
C LYS A 296 -14.69 -6.09 2.09
N LEU A 297 -14.90 -5.97 0.79
CA LEU A 297 -14.01 -6.54 -0.22
C LEU A 297 -13.43 -5.47 -1.13
N THR A 298 -12.15 -5.61 -1.44
CA THR A 298 -11.44 -4.81 -2.43
C THR A 298 -10.81 -5.74 -3.46
N PHE A 299 -11.03 -5.47 -4.75
CA PHE A 299 -10.42 -6.23 -5.84
C PHE A 299 -9.58 -5.32 -6.73
N GLY A 300 -8.34 -5.74 -7.00
CA GLY A 300 -7.47 -5.11 -7.99
C GLY A 300 -7.81 -5.52 -9.42
N GLU A 301 -7.31 -4.74 -10.38
CA GLU A 301 -7.63 -4.87 -11.81
C GLU A 301 -7.42 -6.27 -12.36
N ASN A 302 -6.28 -6.90 -12.08
CA ASN A 302 -5.97 -8.22 -12.63
C ASN A 302 -6.91 -9.29 -12.08
N PHE A 303 -7.26 -9.21 -10.80
CA PHE A 303 -8.27 -10.09 -10.23
C PHE A 303 -9.63 -9.92 -10.92
N ILE A 304 -10.05 -8.68 -11.18
CA ILE A 304 -11.32 -8.38 -11.87
C ILE A 304 -11.29 -8.87 -13.33
N LYS A 305 -10.16 -8.75 -14.04
CA LYS A 305 -9.99 -9.30 -15.39
C LYS A 305 -10.19 -10.81 -15.44
N ILE A 306 -9.55 -11.55 -14.52
CA ILE A 306 -9.73 -13.00 -14.43
C ILE A 306 -11.17 -13.35 -14.02
N PHE A 307 -11.75 -12.59 -13.08
CA PHE A 307 -13.15 -12.78 -12.69
C PHE A 307 -14.13 -12.54 -13.85
N SER A 308 -13.82 -11.60 -14.74
CA SER A 308 -14.61 -11.35 -15.96
C SER A 308 -14.58 -12.56 -16.90
N LEU A 309 -13.45 -13.28 -17.00
CA LEU A 309 -13.39 -14.54 -17.76
C LEU A 309 -14.30 -15.61 -17.15
N ILE A 310 -14.33 -15.74 -15.81
CA ILE A 310 -15.22 -16.68 -15.09
C ILE A 310 -16.68 -16.40 -15.45
N GLU A 311 -17.07 -15.11 -15.43
CA GLU A 311 -18.44 -14.71 -15.78
C GLU A 311 -18.78 -14.99 -17.25
N LEU A 312 -17.87 -14.68 -18.18
CA LEU A 312 -18.08 -14.95 -19.61
C LEU A 312 -18.21 -16.45 -19.92
N ARG A 313 -17.69 -17.32 -19.04
CA ARG A 313 -17.84 -18.77 -19.13
C ARG A 313 -19.04 -19.32 -18.35
N CYS A 314 -19.84 -18.45 -17.74
CA CYS A 314 -21.02 -18.81 -16.95
C CYS A 314 -20.73 -19.81 -15.81
N LEU A 315 -19.55 -19.69 -15.18
CA LEU A 315 -19.19 -20.55 -14.06
C LEU A 315 -19.97 -20.16 -12.78
N PRO A 316 -20.32 -21.13 -11.92
CA PRO A 316 -21.12 -20.86 -10.72
C PRO A 316 -20.35 -20.00 -9.72
N LEU A 317 -21.05 -18.99 -9.16
CA LEU A 317 -20.49 -18.07 -8.18
C LEU A 317 -21.26 -18.13 -6.86
N PRO A 318 -20.58 -18.04 -5.71
CA PRO A 318 -21.26 -17.98 -4.43
C PRO A 318 -22.02 -16.65 -4.28
N LEU A 319 -23.09 -16.69 -3.49
CA LEU A 319 -23.73 -15.47 -3.00
C LEU A 319 -22.88 -14.89 -1.87
N PHE A 320 -22.56 -13.60 -1.98
CA PHE A 320 -21.78 -12.89 -0.99
C PHE A 320 -22.68 -12.11 -0.02
N LYS A 321 -22.11 -11.80 1.15
CA LYS A 321 -22.74 -10.97 2.19
C LYS A 321 -22.03 -9.65 2.45
N PHE A 322 -21.07 -9.27 1.59
CA PHE A 322 -20.34 -8.01 1.79
C PHE A 322 -21.29 -6.82 1.69
N LYS A 323 -21.04 -5.84 2.56
CA LYS A 323 -21.76 -4.56 2.63
C LYS A 323 -21.03 -3.44 1.91
N ALA A 324 -19.71 -3.56 1.77
CA ALA A 324 -18.89 -2.62 1.03
C ALA A 324 -18.02 -3.36 0.00
N LEU A 325 -17.98 -2.81 -1.22
CA LEU A 325 -17.16 -3.30 -2.31
C LEU A 325 -16.31 -2.16 -2.85
N THR A 326 -15.03 -2.41 -3.08
CA THR A 326 -14.10 -1.48 -3.69
C THR A 326 -13.46 -2.12 -4.92
N PHE A 327 -13.47 -1.42 -6.05
CA PHE A 327 -12.70 -1.78 -7.23
C PHE A 327 -11.51 -0.86 -7.36
N GLU A 328 -10.32 -1.42 -7.55
CA GLU A 328 -9.07 -0.71 -7.80
C GLU A 328 -8.60 -1.02 -9.22
N THR A 329 -9.10 -0.27 -10.19
CA THR A 329 -8.96 -0.62 -11.62
C THR A 329 -9.22 0.58 -12.51
N MET A 330 -8.63 0.56 -13.70
CA MET A 330 -9.12 1.36 -14.82
C MET A 330 -10.43 0.78 -15.35
N ILE A 331 -11.32 1.61 -15.89
CA ILE A 331 -12.54 1.15 -16.56
C ILE A 331 -12.20 0.76 -17.99
N SER A 332 -12.44 -0.50 -18.34
CA SER A 332 -12.24 -1.06 -19.68
C SER A 332 -13.21 -2.20 -19.94
N GLN A 333 -13.42 -2.57 -21.20
CA GLN A 333 -14.30 -3.70 -21.57
C GLN A 333 -13.96 -5.02 -20.85
N TYR A 334 -12.70 -5.20 -20.42
CA TYR A 334 -12.19 -6.43 -19.82
C TYR A 334 -12.54 -6.60 -18.34
N VAL A 335 -12.92 -5.52 -17.64
CA VAL A 335 -13.28 -5.56 -16.22
C VAL A 335 -14.78 -5.43 -15.99
N ILE A 336 -15.51 -4.85 -16.93
CA ILE A 336 -16.95 -4.56 -16.81
C ILE A 336 -17.78 -5.82 -16.47
N PRO A 337 -17.63 -6.97 -17.17
CA PRO A 337 -18.43 -8.15 -16.85
C PRO A 337 -18.24 -8.61 -15.41
N GLY A 338 -16.99 -8.64 -14.94
CA GLY A 338 -16.66 -9.04 -13.58
C GLY A 338 -17.17 -8.06 -12.53
N MET A 339 -17.04 -6.75 -12.77
CA MET A 339 -17.57 -5.72 -11.87
C MET A 339 -19.09 -5.81 -11.73
N VAL A 340 -19.81 -5.89 -12.86
CA VAL A 340 -21.28 -6.02 -12.87
C VAL A 340 -21.70 -7.27 -12.10
N LYS A 341 -21.04 -8.40 -12.36
CA LYS A 341 -21.36 -9.65 -11.67
C LYS A 341 -21.10 -9.59 -10.17
N LEU A 342 -19.99 -8.98 -9.74
CA LEU A 342 -19.69 -8.78 -8.32
C LEU A 342 -20.70 -7.84 -7.66
N VAL A 343 -21.12 -6.77 -8.33
CA VAL A 343 -22.17 -5.88 -7.81
C VAL A 343 -23.50 -6.62 -7.63
N GLN A 344 -23.84 -7.53 -8.55
CA GLN A 344 -25.05 -8.34 -8.49
C GLN A 344 -24.98 -9.51 -7.49
N SER A 345 -23.78 -9.92 -7.07
CA SER A 345 -23.58 -11.13 -6.27
C SER A 345 -23.84 -10.94 -4.77
N SER A 346 -23.97 -9.71 -4.29
CA SER A 346 -24.36 -9.39 -2.91
C SER A 346 -25.68 -8.62 -2.86
N ARG A 347 -26.63 -9.13 -2.07
CA ARG A 347 -27.89 -8.43 -1.77
C ARG A 347 -27.78 -7.43 -0.62
N GLU A 348 -26.65 -7.42 0.08
CA GLU A 348 -26.38 -6.58 1.25
C GLU A 348 -25.46 -5.39 0.92
N LEU A 349 -25.06 -5.24 -0.35
CA LEU A 349 -24.15 -4.19 -0.80
C LEU A 349 -24.78 -2.81 -0.59
N LYS A 350 -24.22 -2.03 0.34
CA LYS A 350 -24.63 -0.66 0.68
C LYS A 350 -23.69 0.41 0.14
N LYS A 351 -22.39 0.08 0.03
CA LYS A 351 -21.37 1.02 -0.43
C LYS A 351 -20.53 0.43 -1.55
N LEU A 352 -20.44 1.11 -2.68
CA LEU A 352 -19.51 0.82 -3.75
C LEU A 352 -18.47 1.93 -3.85
N THR A 353 -17.19 1.57 -3.93
CA THR A 353 -16.10 2.51 -4.22
C THR A 353 -15.39 2.07 -5.49
N VAL A 354 -15.16 2.98 -6.42
CA VAL A 354 -14.35 2.74 -7.61
C VAL A 354 -13.16 3.68 -7.55
N ASN A 355 -11.98 3.12 -7.35
CA ASN A 355 -10.73 3.84 -7.26
C ASN A 355 -9.95 3.62 -8.55
N ILE A 356 -9.95 4.62 -9.41
CA ILE A 356 -9.27 4.56 -10.70
C ILE A 356 -7.77 4.70 -10.44
N LYS A 357 -7.03 3.62 -10.69
CA LYS A 357 -5.59 3.49 -10.45
C LYS A 357 -4.93 2.90 -11.69
N ASP A 358 -3.81 3.47 -12.09
CA ASP A 358 -2.87 2.91 -13.07
C ASP A 358 -1.78 2.18 -12.31
N GLU A 359 -2.00 0.88 -12.10
CA GLU A 359 -0.99 0.01 -11.52
C GLU A 359 -0.09 -0.53 -12.65
N GLY A 360 1.21 -0.22 -12.63
CA GLY A 360 2.13 -0.59 -13.73
C GLY A 360 2.41 -2.09 -13.94
N ARG A 361 1.59 -2.98 -13.40
CA ARG A 361 1.73 -4.45 -13.46
C ARG A 361 0.40 -5.12 -13.83
N ILE A 362 -0.27 -4.62 -14.86
CA ILE A 362 -1.53 -5.15 -15.36
C ILE A 362 -1.29 -6.27 -16.39
N ILE A 363 -2.14 -7.30 -16.40
CA ILE A 363 -2.19 -8.34 -17.44
C ILE A 363 -2.59 -7.65 -18.75
N PRO A 364 -1.77 -7.72 -19.81
CA PRO A 364 -2.08 -7.08 -21.08
C PRO A 364 -3.32 -7.70 -21.71
N ASP A 365 -4.17 -6.85 -22.28
CA ASP A 365 -5.46 -7.24 -22.84
C ASP A 365 -5.34 -8.28 -23.97
N GLU A 366 -4.22 -8.28 -24.71
CA GLU A 366 -3.90 -9.25 -25.75
C GLU A 366 -3.91 -10.71 -25.24
N PHE A 367 -3.51 -10.94 -24.00
CA PHE A 367 -3.54 -12.28 -23.39
C PHE A 367 -4.97 -12.77 -23.19
N LEU A 368 -5.88 -11.88 -22.79
CA LEU A 368 -7.30 -12.20 -22.63
C LEU A 368 -7.96 -12.44 -23.98
N ASP A 369 -7.66 -11.59 -24.97
CA ASP A 369 -8.16 -11.76 -26.35
C ASP A 369 -7.71 -13.09 -26.95
N TYR A 370 -6.43 -13.44 -26.79
CA TYR A 370 -5.90 -14.72 -27.25
C TYR A 370 -6.61 -15.89 -26.58
N TYR A 371 -6.75 -15.85 -25.25
CA TYR A 371 -7.43 -16.90 -24.50
C TYR A 371 -8.90 -17.08 -24.96
N LEU A 372 -9.65 -16.00 -25.14
CA LEU A 372 -11.04 -16.03 -25.61
C LEU A 372 -11.15 -16.59 -27.04
N LYS A 373 -10.21 -16.24 -27.94
CA LYS A 373 -10.15 -16.80 -29.30
C LYS A 373 -9.92 -18.31 -29.29
N CYS A 374 -8.99 -18.79 -28.47
CA CYS A 374 -8.70 -20.23 -28.33
C CYS A 374 -9.92 -21.03 -27.85
N HIS A 375 -10.80 -20.41 -27.06
CA HIS A 375 -12.02 -21.03 -26.52
C HIS A 375 -13.26 -20.83 -27.42
N GLY A 376 -13.06 -20.54 -28.70
CA GLY A 376 -14.14 -20.46 -29.69
C GLY A 376 -14.95 -19.16 -29.65
N SER A 377 -14.52 -18.17 -28.86
CA SER A 377 -15.19 -16.89 -28.74
C SER A 377 -14.77 -15.96 -29.88
N LYS A 378 -15.74 -15.49 -30.70
CA LYS A 378 -15.51 -14.40 -31.65
C LYS A 378 -15.44 -13.10 -30.84
N THR A 379 -14.25 -12.55 -30.63
CA THR A 379 -13.99 -11.42 -29.71
C THR A 379 -15.00 -10.26 -29.82
N ASP A 380 -15.46 -9.90 -31.03
CA ASP A 380 -16.45 -8.83 -31.22
C ASP A 380 -17.89 -9.19 -30.80
N LYS A 381 -18.23 -10.48 -30.67
CA LYS A 381 -19.52 -10.96 -30.18
C LYS A 381 -19.50 -11.43 -28.73
N THR A 382 -18.31 -11.62 -28.15
CA THR A 382 -18.10 -12.12 -26.77
C THR A 382 -18.57 -11.12 -25.72
N TRP A 383 -18.31 -9.84 -25.95
CA TRP A 383 -18.62 -8.78 -25.01
C TRP A 383 -20.10 -8.38 -25.10
N SER A 384 -20.75 -8.18 -23.95
CA SER A 384 -22.10 -7.61 -23.87
C SER A 384 -22.12 -6.23 -24.55
N SER A 385 -23.29 -5.80 -25.02
CA SER A 385 -23.45 -4.45 -25.59
C SER A 385 -22.99 -3.36 -24.62
N GLU A 386 -23.18 -3.58 -23.32
CA GLU A 386 -22.76 -2.69 -22.23
C GLU A 386 -21.23 -2.60 -22.12
N ALA A 387 -20.52 -3.73 -22.22
CA ALA A 387 -19.05 -3.76 -22.17
C ALA A 387 -18.41 -3.13 -23.42
N ARG A 388 -19.06 -3.19 -24.58
CA ARG A 388 -18.51 -2.65 -25.86
C ARG A 388 -18.37 -1.13 -25.88
N VAL A 389 -19.15 -0.41 -25.06
CA VAL A 389 -18.99 1.04 -24.87
C VAL A 389 -17.59 1.36 -24.33
N PHE A 390 -16.97 0.41 -23.64
CA PHE A 390 -15.66 0.55 -23.02
C PHE A 390 -14.52 -0.09 -23.84
N LYS A 391 -14.76 -0.35 -25.13
CA LYS A 391 -13.76 -0.91 -26.04
C LYS A 391 -12.71 0.14 -26.38
N ASN A 392 -11.43 -0.26 -26.35
CA ASN A 392 -10.27 0.60 -26.66
C ASN A 392 -10.14 1.86 -25.77
N ILE A 393 -10.79 1.87 -24.59
CA ILE A 393 -10.54 2.93 -23.61
C ILE A 393 -9.16 2.68 -23.01
N ILE A 394 -8.26 3.60 -23.28
CA ILE A 394 -6.97 3.73 -22.62
C ILE A 394 -6.96 5.03 -21.81
N ARG A 395 -5.99 5.15 -20.90
CA ARG A 395 -5.85 6.25 -19.93
C ARG A 395 -6.15 7.64 -20.48
N GLU A 396 -5.69 7.95 -21.69
CA GLU A 396 -5.75 9.29 -22.29
C GLU A 396 -7.12 9.63 -22.90
N ASN A 397 -8.02 8.65 -23.05
CA ASN A 397 -9.27 8.80 -23.81
C ASN A 397 -10.53 8.55 -22.94
N VAL A 398 -10.42 8.55 -21.61
CA VAL A 398 -11.58 8.38 -20.73
C VAL A 398 -12.40 9.68 -20.70
N GLU A 399 -13.53 9.69 -21.39
CA GLU A 399 -14.47 10.83 -21.39
C GLU A 399 -15.53 10.76 -20.27
N SER A 400 -16.13 11.91 -19.94
CA SER A 400 -17.25 12.05 -18.99
C SER A 400 -18.42 11.12 -19.34
N MET A 401 -18.74 10.95 -20.63
CA MET A 401 -19.82 10.07 -21.11
C MET A 401 -19.58 8.58 -20.82
N HIS A 402 -18.32 8.12 -20.88
CA HIS A 402 -17.98 6.74 -20.50
C HIS A 402 -18.22 6.52 -19.00
N MET A 403 -17.85 7.49 -18.18
CA MET A 403 -18.05 7.43 -16.73
C MET A 403 -19.54 7.48 -16.36
N ALA A 404 -20.32 8.34 -17.02
CA ALA A 404 -21.77 8.39 -16.86
C ALA A 404 -22.40 7.04 -17.23
N SER A 405 -22.02 6.46 -18.37
CA SER A 405 -22.48 5.14 -18.82
C SER A 405 -22.14 4.03 -17.81
N PHE A 406 -20.96 4.09 -17.22
CA PHE A 406 -20.54 3.13 -16.18
C PHE A 406 -21.37 3.28 -14.90
N ILE A 407 -21.60 4.51 -14.44
CA ILE A 407 -22.43 4.79 -13.26
C ILE A 407 -23.85 4.26 -13.49
N GLU A 408 -24.44 4.56 -14.65
CA GLU A 408 -25.77 4.08 -15.04
C GLU A 408 -25.84 2.54 -15.03
N LEU A 409 -24.83 1.88 -15.60
CA LEU A 409 -24.73 0.42 -15.62
C LEU A 409 -24.71 -0.18 -14.20
N VAL A 410 -23.92 0.39 -13.29
CA VAL A 410 -23.86 -0.06 -11.89
C VAL A 410 -25.19 0.16 -11.18
N LEU A 411 -25.81 1.34 -11.34
CA LEU A 411 -27.09 1.66 -10.72
C LEU A 411 -28.19 0.70 -11.18
N ARG A 412 -28.18 0.29 -12.47
CA ARG A 412 -29.11 -0.72 -12.97
C ARG A 412 -28.82 -2.14 -12.45
N SER A 413 -27.58 -2.41 -12.08
CA SER A 413 -27.12 -3.73 -11.66
C SER A 413 -27.46 -4.08 -10.21
N THR A 414 -27.80 -3.10 -9.36
CA THR A 414 -28.16 -3.36 -7.96
C THR A 414 -29.22 -2.41 -7.43
N LYS A 415 -30.07 -2.93 -6.53
CA LYS A 415 -31.11 -2.15 -5.83
C LYS A 415 -30.78 -1.88 -4.35
N SER A 416 -29.70 -2.47 -3.82
CA SER A 416 -29.34 -2.37 -2.41
C SER A 416 -28.40 -1.21 -2.10
N LEU A 417 -27.81 -0.61 -3.13
CA LEU A 417 -26.77 0.40 -3.01
C LEU A 417 -27.33 1.69 -2.39
N GLU A 418 -26.61 2.22 -1.39
CA GLU A 418 -26.94 3.49 -0.73
C GLU A 418 -25.91 4.58 -1.09
N ASN A 419 -24.65 4.18 -1.27
CA ASN A 419 -23.54 5.11 -1.53
C ASN A 419 -22.63 4.57 -2.65
N MET A 420 -22.33 5.41 -3.63
CA MET A 420 -21.33 5.16 -4.65
C MET A 420 -20.26 6.25 -4.56
N VAL A 421 -18.98 5.85 -4.48
CA VAL A 421 -17.85 6.77 -4.48
C VAL A 421 -16.98 6.45 -5.68
N VAL A 422 -16.69 7.44 -6.52
CA VAL A 422 -15.78 7.28 -7.67
C VAL A 422 -14.60 8.24 -7.51
N MET A 423 -13.41 7.68 -7.36
CA MET A 423 -12.16 8.41 -7.20
C MET A 423 -11.39 8.37 -8.51
N PHE A 424 -11.24 9.53 -9.15
CA PHE A 424 -10.67 9.71 -10.48
C PHE A 424 -9.18 10.03 -10.48
N GLY A 425 -8.52 10.11 -9.33
CA GLY A 425 -7.10 10.47 -9.28
C GLY A 425 -6.82 11.76 -10.06
N SER A 426 -5.85 11.70 -10.98
CA SER A 426 -5.54 12.71 -11.99
C SER A 426 -5.95 12.28 -13.42
N TYR A 427 -6.92 11.36 -13.56
CA TYR A 427 -7.28 10.72 -14.84
C TYR A 427 -8.26 11.51 -15.68
N LEU A 428 -9.13 12.29 -15.05
CA LEU A 428 -10.04 13.18 -15.76
C LEU A 428 -9.48 14.59 -15.77
N GLU A 429 -9.52 15.21 -16.95
CA GLU A 429 -9.33 16.65 -17.07
C GLU A 429 -10.40 17.39 -16.26
N GLU A 430 -10.06 18.58 -15.76
CA GLU A 430 -10.94 19.38 -14.91
C GLU A 430 -12.29 19.66 -15.60
N ARG A 431 -12.30 19.98 -16.90
CA ARG A 431 -13.53 20.18 -17.67
C ARG A 431 -14.40 18.93 -17.71
N SER A 432 -13.82 17.77 -18.02
CA SER A 432 -14.55 16.50 -18.08
C SER A 432 -15.08 16.07 -16.71
N PHE A 433 -14.38 16.44 -15.63
CA PHE A 433 -14.85 16.21 -14.27
C PHE A 433 -16.06 17.09 -13.91
N GLU A 434 -16.04 18.37 -14.28
CA GLU A 434 -17.19 19.28 -14.09
C GLU A 434 -18.40 18.84 -14.92
N GLU A 435 -18.21 18.46 -16.18
CA GLU A 435 -19.30 17.89 -17.00
C GLU A 435 -19.93 16.65 -16.35
N LEU A 436 -19.10 15.78 -15.77
CA LEU A 436 -19.59 14.59 -15.08
C LEU A 436 -20.36 14.96 -13.80
N LEU A 437 -19.92 15.97 -13.05
CA LEU A 437 -20.64 16.48 -11.88
C LEU A 437 -22.04 16.98 -12.25
N ASP A 438 -22.18 17.66 -13.39
CA ASP A 438 -23.47 18.13 -13.90
C ASP A 438 -24.39 16.98 -14.33
N MET A 439 -23.83 15.84 -14.76
CA MET A 439 -24.60 14.65 -15.16
C MET A 439 -25.10 13.81 -13.96
N VAL A 440 -24.39 13.81 -12.83
CA VAL A 440 -24.70 12.95 -11.66
C VAL A 440 -26.14 13.07 -11.15
N PRO A 441 -26.73 14.28 -11.00
CA PRO A 441 -28.13 14.42 -10.57
C PRO A 441 -29.08 13.65 -11.48
N VAL A 442 -28.90 13.74 -12.81
CA VAL A 442 -29.72 13.05 -13.81
C VAL A 442 -29.61 11.54 -13.67
N LEU A 443 -28.40 11.02 -13.48
CA LEU A 443 -28.13 9.59 -13.33
C LEU A 443 -28.76 9.02 -12.03
N SER A 444 -28.84 9.83 -10.98
CA SER A 444 -29.41 9.41 -9.69
C SER A 444 -30.95 9.36 -9.68
N HIS A 445 -31.63 10.06 -10.58
CA HIS A 445 -33.10 10.14 -10.62
C HIS A 445 -33.79 8.81 -10.98
N GLU A 446 -33.13 7.89 -11.69
CA GLU A 446 -33.69 6.54 -11.93
C GLU A 446 -33.69 5.66 -10.66
N ASN A 447 -32.83 5.99 -9.69
CA ASN A 447 -32.58 5.20 -8.48
C ASN A 447 -32.54 6.14 -7.26
N ASN A 448 -33.69 6.76 -6.98
CA ASN A 448 -33.94 7.95 -6.15
C ASN A 448 -33.29 8.04 -4.74
N ASN A 449 -32.52 7.06 -4.28
CA ASN A 449 -31.92 7.01 -2.94
C ASN A 449 -30.40 6.78 -2.91
N VAL A 450 -29.70 6.73 -4.06
CA VAL A 450 -28.23 6.49 -4.07
C VAL A 450 -27.47 7.82 -4.00
N SER A 451 -26.63 7.98 -2.96
CA SER A 451 -25.68 9.09 -2.87
C SER A 451 -24.44 8.81 -3.72
N ILE A 452 -24.20 9.62 -4.75
CA ILE A 452 -23.03 9.51 -5.62
C ILE A 452 -22.04 10.61 -5.25
N VAL A 453 -20.79 10.22 -4.95
CA VAL A 453 -19.70 11.14 -4.62
C VAL A 453 -18.57 10.94 -5.61
N LEU A 454 -18.16 12.01 -6.27
CA LEU A 454 -17.00 12.04 -7.16
C LEU A 454 -15.83 12.72 -6.44
N GLY A 455 -14.62 12.20 -6.61
CA GLY A 455 -13.41 12.80 -6.04
C GLY A 455 -12.22 12.76 -6.98
N SER A 456 -11.36 13.77 -6.92
CA SER A 456 -10.08 13.86 -7.64
C SER A 456 -8.93 14.11 -6.65
N THR A 457 -7.74 13.58 -6.94
CA THR A 457 -6.55 13.73 -6.08
C THR A 457 -5.69 14.96 -6.44
N THR A 458 -6.14 15.84 -7.33
CA THR A 458 -5.34 16.94 -7.89
C THR A 458 -5.13 18.14 -6.96
N LYS A 459 -5.54 18.10 -5.69
CA LYS A 459 -5.14 19.13 -4.72
C LYS A 459 -4.66 18.54 -3.40
N SER A 460 -3.41 18.89 -3.08
CA SER A 460 -2.98 19.27 -1.75
C SER A 460 -3.93 20.34 -1.20
N ASP A 461 -5.08 19.93 -0.69
CA ASP A 461 -5.84 20.65 0.33
C ASP A 461 -6.82 19.64 0.93
N GLN A 462 -6.71 19.46 2.24
CA GLN A 462 -7.80 18.95 3.04
C GLN A 462 -9.02 19.85 2.73
N THR A 463 -10.19 19.23 2.48
CA THR A 463 -11.50 19.85 2.23
C THR A 463 -11.89 20.19 0.79
N LEU A 464 -12.23 19.15 0.01
CA LEU A 464 -13.43 19.18 -0.85
C LEU A 464 -14.18 17.85 -0.71
N PHE A 465 -14.77 17.64 0.47
CA PHE A 465 -15.87 16.68 0.63
C PHE A 465 -17.16 17.43 0.34
N PHE A 466 -17.79 17.20 -0.81
CA PHE A 466 -19.19 17.58 -1.02
C PHE A 466 -20.08 16.37 -0.76
N PRO A 467 -20.71 16.25 0.41
CA PRO A 467 -21.85 15.36 0.55
C PRO A 467 -23.06 16.04 -0.12
N MET A 468 -23.33 15.74 -1.40
CA MET A 468 -24.64 16.06 -1.98
C MET A 468 -25.67 15.09 -1.40
N LYS A 469 -26.28 15.49 -0.28
CA LYS A 469 -27.48 14.84 0.26
C LYS A 469 -28.68 15.46 -0.46
N VAL A 470 -29.13 14.85 -1.55
CA VAL A 470 -30.41 15.22 -2.17
C VAL A 470 -31.52 14.70 -1.26
N ARG A 471 -32.11 15.60 -0.44
CA ARG A 471 -33.39 15.35 0.22
C ARG A 471 -34.47 15.93 -0.67
N SER A 472 -35.32 15.09 -1.25
CA SER A 472 -36.57 15.56 -1.83
C SER A 472 -37.55 15.90 -0.69
N ASN A 473 -37.86 17.19 -0.55
CA ASN A 473 -39.08 17.64 0.12
C ASN A 473 -40.17 17.73 -0.93
N VAL A 474 -40.99 16.68 -1.07
CA VAL A 474 -42.43 16.77 -1.37
C VAL A 474 -43.11 15.58 -0.72
#